data_AF-A0A9D4TSH8-F1
#
_entry.id   AF-A0A9D4TSH8-F1
#
_cell.length_a   1.000
_cell.length_b   1.000
_cell.length_c   1.000
_cell.angle_alpha   90.00
_cell.angle_beta   90.00
_cell.angle_gamma   90.00
#
_symmetry.space_group_name_H-M   'P 1'
#
loop_
_entity.id
_entity.type
_entity.pdbx_description
1 polymer ?
#
loop_
_entity_poly.entity_id
_entity_poly.type
_entity_poly.pdbx_seq_one_letter_code
_entity_poly.pdbx_strand_id
1 'polypeptide(L)'
;MAGEAEDVLEPGGCFKVVLPHGGQDHVPPQHSAEYGTLMRTVLAPAQQPLEGLGSLSHSVVAVILQHLQGAGGGAATRDVVHLAFSSRALFEAVAAAEPLWQQQCHRLGWSLEWLATLPPGTSSWRYFCGRMALRRRLRCQLSSLARFLDPLSAAAIQRPAAVEQIREVERALQAPLPWELFELYRWCDGQAAERGGVHFLHAARLLSLRELLAAVQERHGPLQTKAAFAQLVRQQSSAHGGSSSAALQPGSSRQAGGWAGEDDAPGCSCSPHAPQGAAAVPQVLLPFTEELRGRKWYCLDTSGRVWLTSGFNTLPVADNLSACILRVLT
;
A
#
# COMPACT_ATOMS: atom_id res chain seq x y z
N MET A 1 -14.51 -1.88 30.87
CA MET A 1 -13.78 -0.65 30.53
C MET A 1 -12.50 -1.08 29.82
N ALA A 2 -12.53 -1.10 28.49
CA ALA A 2 -11.37 -1.45 27.68
C ALA A 2 -10.69 -0.15 27.26
N GLY A 3 -9.43 0.03 27.65
CA GLY A 3 -8.62 1.17 27.22
C GLY A 3 -8.24 0.99 25.76
N GLU A 4 -8.67 1.90 24.91
CA GLU A 4 -8.19 2.01 23.54
C GLU A 4 -6.72 2.47 23.59
N ALA A 5 -5.81 1.59 23.20
CA ALA A 5 -4.43 1.96 22.93
C ALA A 5 -4.41 2.79 21.64
N GLU A 6 -4.38 4.12 21.77
CA GLU A 6 -3.99 5.00 20.67
C GLU A 6 -2.54 4.68 20.28
N ASP A 7 -2.39 3.89 19.23
CA ASP A 7 -1.10 3.62 18.59
C ASP A 7 -0.70 4.90 17.82
N VAL A 8 -0.17 5.89 18.55
CA VAL A 8 0.43 7.11 18.01
C VAL A 8 1.76 6.73 17.36
N LEU A 9 1.68 6.21 16.14
CA LEU A 9 2.83 6.14 15.24
C LEU A 9 3.08 7.53 14.68
N GLU A 10 3.93 8.31 15.35
CA GLU A 10 4.38 9.61 14.86
C GLU A 10 5.02 9.48 13.46
N PRO A 11 4.57 10.27 12.45
CA PRO A 11 5.17 10.27 11.14
C PRO A 11 6.28 11.33 11.09
N GLY A 12 7.55 10.96 11.36
CA GLY A 12 8.63 11.94 11.18
C GLY A 12 10.05 11.64 11.64
N GLY A 13 10.32 10.54 12.35
CA GLY A 13 11.67 10.28 12.86
C GLY A 13 12.70 9.90 11.79
N CYS A 14 13.38 10.88 11.18
CA CYS A 14 14.68 10.67 10.54
C CYS A 14 15.75 10.57 11.63
N PHE A 15 16.26 9.36 11.90
CA PHE A 15 17.35 9.17 12.86
C PHE A 15 18.71 9.17 12.15
N LYS A 16 19.55 10.12 12.56
CA LYS A 16 20.95 10.27 12.21
C LYS A 16 21.76 9.26 13.05
N VAL A 17 22.43 8.30 12.40
CA VAL A 17 23.35 7.38 13.08
C VAL A 17 24.61 8.16 13.45
N VAL A 18 24.82 8.39 14.74
CA VAL A 18 26.08 8.90 15.28
C VAL A 18 26.94 7.70 15.64
N LEU A 19 28.02 7.49 14.90
CA LEU A 19 29.06 6.53 15.25
C LEU A 19 29.96 7.14 16.33
N PRO A 20 30.26 6.43 17.43
CA PRO A 20 31.22 6.93 18.41
C PRO A 20 32.65 6.79 17.87
N HIS A 21 33.38 7.92 17.87
CA HIS A 21 34.83 7.95 17.70
C HIS A 21 35.54 7.67 19.03
N GLY A 22 36.47 6.70 18.98
CA GLY A 22 37.82 6.76 19.55
C GLY A 22 38.00 7.00 21.05
N GLY A 23 38.54 5.99 21.73
CA GLY A 23 39.31 6.13 22.96
C GLY A 23 40.39 5.06 23.03
N GLN A 24 41.59 5.38 22.55
CA GLN A 24 42.81 4.58 22.76
C GLN A 24 43.43 5.03 24.08
N ASP A 25 43.51 4.11 25.05
CA ASP A 25 44.37 4.30 26.23
C ASP A 25 45.49 3.24 26.24
N HIS A 26 46.70 3.76 26.40
CA HIS A 26 47.96 3.06 26.56
C HIS A 26 47.99 2.22 27.85
N VAL A 27 48.46 0.97 27.75
CA VAL A 27 48.89 0.15 28.90
C VAL A 27 50.31 -0.35 28.63
N PRO A 28 51.27 -0.25 29.57
CA PRO A 28 52.66 -0.62 29.36
C PRO A 28 52.90 -2.14 29.52
N PRO A 29 54.01 -2.67 28.98
CA PRO A 29 54.31 -4.09 29.00
C PRO A 29 55.14 -4.45 30.25
N GLN A 30 54.85 -5.57 30.92
CA GLN A 30 55.87 -6.50 31.45
C GLN A 30 55.23 -7.68 32.21
N HIS A 31 55.92 -8.82 32.13
CA HIS A 31 55.66 -10.13 32.76
C HIS A 31 54.56 -10.99 32.10
N SER A 32 54.74 -12.27 31.86
CA SER A 32 55.90 -13.17 31.88
C SER A 32 55.39 -14.45 31.22
N ALA A 33 56.25 -15.08 30.44
CA ALA A 33 55.99 -16.14 29.47
C ALA A 33 55.57 -17.52 30.06
N GLU A 34 54.93 -17.61 31.23
CA GLU A 34 54.70 -18.90 31.90
C GLU A 34 53.23 -19.30 32.11
N TYR A 35 52.26 -18.50 31.66
CA TYR A 35 50.84 -18.88 31.63
C TYR A 35 50.36 -19.44 30.28
N GLY A 36 51.27 -19.60 29.30
CA GLY A 36 50.93 -19.97 27.92
C GLY A 36 50.63 -21.46 27.68
N THR A 37 50.98 -22.35 28.61
CA THR A 37 50.95 -23.81 28.34
C THR A 37 49.99 -24.57 29.25
N LEU A 38 49.58 -24.03 30.40
CA LEU A 38 48.60 -24.67 31.30
C LEU A 38 47.14 -24.22 31.09
N MET A 39 46.91 -23.17 30.30
CA MET A 39 45.57 -22.71 29.90
C MET A 39 45.09 -23.29 28.56
N ARG A 40 45.91 -24.10 27.87
CA ARG A 40 45.52 -24.74 26.60
C ARG A 40 44.89 -26.12 26.75
N THR A 41 44.99 -26.73 27.93
CA THR A 41 44.53 -28.12 28.14
C THR A 41 43.32 -28.23 29.08
N VAL A 42 42.84 -27.11 29.64
CA VAL A 42 41.65 -27.06 30.51
C VAL A 42 40.56 -26.12 29.97
N LEU A 43 40.86 -25.36 28.91
CA LEU A 43 39.87 -24.59 28.13
C LEU A 43 39.78 -25.11 26.69
N ALA A 44 39.46 -26.40 26.58
CA ALA A 44 38.64 -26.85 25.46
C ALA A 44 37.19 -26.89 25.96
N PRO A 45 36.46 -25.75 26.08
CA PRO A 45 35.04 -25.87 25.87
C PRO A 45 34.92 -26.39 24.45
N ALA A 46 34.19 -27.49 24.26
CA ALA A 46 33.66 -27.83 22.96
C ALA A 46 33.10 -26.52 22.39
N GLN A 47 33.78 -25.95 21.38
CA GLN A 47 33.17 -24.99 20.49
C GLN A 47 32.13 -25.80 19.72
N GLN A 48 31.02 -26.11 20.39
CA GLN A 48 29.79 -26.36 19.65
C GLN A 48 29.63 -25.09 18.82
N PRO A 49 29.59 -25.20 17.48
CA PRO A 49 29.29 -24.04 16.66
C PRO A 49 28.02 -23.46 17.26
N LEU A 50 28.11 -22.21 17.73
CA LEU A 50 26.92 -21.48 18.18
C LEU A 50 25.96 -21.55 17.00
N GLU A 51 24.96 -22.41 17.15
CA GLU A 51 23.89 -22.60 16.20
C GLU A 51 23.23 -21.23 16.05
N GLY A 52 23.63 -20.51 14.99
CA GLY A 52 23.09 -19.19 14.72
C GLY A 52 21.59 -19.32 14.49
N LEU A 53 20.83 -18.23 14.67
CA LEU A 53 19.38 -18.22 14.43
C LEU A 53 18.94 -18.85 13.09
N GLY A 54 19.83 -18.92 12.09
CA GLY A 54 19.59 -19.61 10.82
C GLY A 54 19.56 -21.14 10.86
N SER A 55 19.98 -21.80 11.95
CA SER A 55 19.86 -23.26 12.15
C SER A 55 18.59 -23.66 12.91
N LEU A 56 17.83 -22.69 13.44
CA LEU A 56 16.56 -22.98 14.10
C LEU A 56 15.56 -23.55 13.09
N SER A 57 14.80 -24.55 13.53
CA SER A 57 13.71 -25.08 12.72
C SER A 57 12.64 -24.01 12.45
N HIS A 58 11.97 -24.12 11.30
CA HIS A 58 10.86 -23.23 10.94
C HIS A 58 9.77 -23.16 12.02
N SER A 59 9.57 -24.26 12.77
CA SER A 59 8.62 -24.31 13.88
C SER A 59 9.03 -23.43 15.07
N VAL A 60 10.32 -23.37 15.40
CA VAL A 60 10.81 -22.50 16.49
C VAL A 60 10.70 -21.04 16.09
N VAL A 61 11.04 -20.70 14.84
CA VAL A 61 10.86 -19.34 14.32
C VAL A 61 9.38 -18.95 14.38
N ALA A 62 8.46 -19.81 13.96
CA ALA A 62 7.02 -19.54 14.04
C ALA A 62 6.53 -19.28 15.47
N VAL A 63 7.02 -20.04 16.46
CA VAL A 63 6.67 -19.82 17.88
C VAL A 63 7.22 -18.49 18.40
N ILE A 64 8.45 -18.14 18.06
CA ILE A 64 9.05 -16.84 18.42
C ILE A 64 8.21 -15.70 17.83
N LEU A 65 7.84 -15.81 16.55
CA LEU A 65 7.00 -14.82 15.88
C LEU A 65 5.64 -14.69 16.56
N GLN A 66 5.01 -15.81 16.93
CA GLN A 66 3.72 -15.81 17.63
C GLN A 66 3.83 -15.19 19.03
N HIS A 67 4.92 -15.43 19.76
CA HIS A 67 5.18 -14.81 21.06
C HIS A 67 5.41 -13.30 20.96
N LEU A 68 6.20 -12.85 19.98
CA LEU A 68 6.41 -11.42 19.72
C LEU A 68 5.08 -10.72 19.44
N GLN A 69 4.14 -11.40 18.78
CA GLN A 69 2.80 -10.86 18.54
C GLN A 69 1.88 -10.85 19.75
N GLY A 70 1.96 -11.88 20.61
CA GLY A 70 1.22 -11.93 21.88
C GLY A 70 1.59 -10.78 22.83
N ALA A 71 2.80 -10.24 22.70
CA ALA A 71 3.25 -9.05 23.42
C ALA A 71 2.62 -7.73 22.94
N GLY A 72 1.82 -7.76 21.86
CA GLY A 72 0.68 -6.85 21.67
C GLY A 72 0.89 -5.54 20.90
N GLY A 73 2.11 -5.13 20.54
CA GLY A 73 2.36 -3.80 19.94
C GLY A 73 2.76 -3.76 18.46
N GLY A 74 2.56 -2.62 17.79
CA GLY A 74 3.06 -2.36 16.44
C GLY A 74 4.59 -2.44 16.31
N ALA A 75 5.32 -2.25 17.41
CA ALA A 75 6.77 -2.44 17.50
C ALA A 75 7.19 -3.88 17.18
N ALA A 76 6.43 -4.89 17.67
CA ALA A 76 6.74 -6.29 17.41
C ALA A 76 6.66 -6.65 15.93
N THR A 77 5.67 -6.14 15.20
CA THR A 77 5.56 -6.37 13.75
C THR A 77 6.75 -5.76 13.00
N ARG A 78 7.20 -4.58 13.41
CA ARG A 78 8.40 -3.95 12.85
C ARG A 78 9.64 -4.81 13.11
N ASP A 79 9.83 -5.32 14.31
CA ASP A 79 10.98 -6.13 14.68
C ASP A 79 11.00 -7.47 13.92
N VAL A 80 9.82 -8.09 13.74
CA VAL A 80 9.65 -9.29 12.90
C VAL A 80 10.08 -9.02 11.45
N VAL A 81 9.70 -7.88 10.89
CA VAL A 81 10.12 -7.49 9.53
C VAL A 81 11.63 -7.27 9.47
N HIS A 82 12.23 -6.59 10.45
CA HIS A 82 13.70 -6.42 10.50
C HIS A 82 14.43 -7.76 10.63
N LEU A 83 13.91 -8.67 11.45
CA LEU A 83 14.44 -10.01 11.63
C LEU A 83 14.37 -10.82 10.33
N ALA A 84 13.30 -10.67 9.54
CA ALA A 84 13.19 -11.28 8.22
C ALA A 84 14.34 -10.88 7.28
N PHE A 85 14.84 -9.64 7.38
CA PHE A 85 15.95 -9.16 6.54
C PHE A 85 17.34 -9.48 7.08
N SER A 86 17.45 -10.11 8.25
CA SER A 86 18.76 -10.47 8.84
C SER A 86 19.39 -11.71 8.20
N SER A 87 18.59 -12.64 7.65
CA SER A 87 19.07 -13.80 6.91
C SER A 87 18.01 -14.35 5.95
N ARG A 88 18.45 -15.10 4.93
CA ARG A 88 17.53 -15.72 3.95
C ARG A 88 16.59 -16.76 4.59
N ALA A 89 17.10 -17.59 5.50
CA ALA A 89 16.28 -18.60 6.18
C ALA A 89 15.15 -17.96 7.00
N LEU A 90 15.48 -16.89 7.73
CA LEU A 90 14.48 -16.12 8.48
C LEU A 90 13.50 -15.40 7.56
N PHE A 91 13.95 -14.85 6.43
CA PHE A 91 13.05 -14.29 5.42
C PHE A 91 12.03 -15.32 4.95
N GLU A 92 12.48 -16.52 4.56
CA GLU A 92 11.61 -17.58 4.05
C GLU A 92 10.63 -18.06 5.13
N ALA A 93 11.10 -18.25 6.37
CA ALA A 93 10.25 -18.63 7.50
C ALA A 93 9.20 -17.55 7.83
N VAL A 94 9.59 -16.28 7.86
CA VAL A 94 8.70 -15.16 8.13
C VAL A 94 7.69 -14.99 6.98
N ALA A 95 8.13 -15.06 5.73
CA ALA A 95 7.25 -14.95 4.56
C ALA A 95 6.23 -16.09 4.48
N ALA A 96 6.60 -17.29 4.95
CA ALA A 96 5.72 -18.47 5.00
C ALA A 96 4.73 -18.47 6.18
N ALA A 97 4.86 -17.54 7.14
CA ALA A 97 3.96 -17.43 8.29
C ALA A 97 2.60 -16.82 7.90
N GLU A 98 1.81 -17.51 7.06
CA GLU A 98 0.53 -17.02 6.55
C GLU A 98 -0.45 -16.55 7.65
N PRO A 99 -0.73 -17.32 8.73
CA PRO A 99 -1.69 -16.90 9.76
C PRO A 99 -1.27 -15.58 10.43
N LEU A 100 0.04 -15.39 10.58
CA LEU A 100 0.62 -14.19 11.16
C LEU A 100 0.26 -12.95 10.34
N TRP A 101 0.46 -13.02 9.01
CA TRP A 101 0.19 -11.90 8.12
C TRP A 101 -1.29 -11.65 7.92
N GLN A 102 -2.10 -12.71 7.89
CA GLN A 102 -3.56 -12.59 7.88
C GLN A 102 -4.05 -11.85 9.12
N GLN A 103 -3.56 -12.23 10.31
CA GLN A 103 -3.91 -11.56 11.56
C GLN A 103 -3.49 -10.09 11.55
N GLN A 104 -2.28 -9.76 11.06
CA GLN A 104 -1.83 -8.37 10.96
C GLN A 104 -2.69 -7.55 9.99
N CYS A 105 -3.06 -8.12 8.84
CA CYS A 105 -3.99 -7.47 7.91
C CYS A 105 -5.35 -7.20 8.57
N HIS A 106 -5.88 -8.16 9.34
CA HIS A 106 -7.13 -7.98 10.09
C HIS A 106 -7.02 -6.87 11.14
N ARG A 107 -5.93 -6.82 11.92
CA ARG A 107 -5.69 -5.76 12.92
C ARG A 107 -5.63 -4.37 12.28
N LEU A 108 -5.08 -4.28 11.07
CA LEU A 108 -5.04 -3.03 10.30
C LEU A 108 -6.37 -2.69 9.62
N GLY A 109 -7.38 -3.55 9.74
CA GLY A 109 -8.68 -3.33 9.11
C GLY A 109 -8.67 -3.59 7.62
N TRP A 110 -7.69 -4.32 7.09
CA TRP A 110 -7.63 -4.63 5.65
C TRP A 110 -8.48 -5.84 5.33
N SER A 111 -9.35 -5.74 4.33
CA SER A 111 -10.08 -6.91 3.83
C SER A 111 -9.11 -7.88 3.16
N LEU A 112 -9.19 -9.16 3.53
CA LEU A 112 -8.49 -10.24 2.83
C LEU A 112 -9.21 -10.68 1.56
N GLU A 113 -10.44 -10.23 1.31
CA GLU A 113 -11.18 -10.54 0.07
C GLU A 113 -10.42 -10.03 -1.16
N TRP A 114 -9.67 -8.94 -1.00
CA TRP A 114 -8.78 -8.41 -2.01
C TRP A 114 -7.62 -9.34 -2.36
N LEU A 115 -7.24 -10.32 -1.51
CA LEU A 115 -6.26 -11.33 -1.91
C LEU A 115 -6.73 -12.12 -3.13
N ALA A 116 -8.05 -12.37 -3.25
CA ALA A 116 -8.62 -13.08 -4.40
C ALA A 116 -8.55 -12.27 -5.71
N THR A 117 -8.35 -10.96 -5.61
CA THR A 117 -8.21 -10.06 -6.78
C THR A 117 -6.78 -9.96 -7.29
N LEU A 118 -5.81 -10.47 -6.54
CA LEU A 118 -4.39 -10.39 -6.85
C LEU A 118 -3.93 -11.57 -7.70
N PRO A 119 -2.76 -11.47 -8.36
CA PRO A 119 -2.20 -12.58 -9.10
C PRO A 119 -2.17 -13.87 -8.27
N PRO A 120 -2.48 -15.03 -8.85
CA PRO A 120 -2.50 -16.30 -8.13
C PRO A 120 -1.14 -16.58 -7.50
N GLY A 121 -1.15 -17.13 -6.28
CA GLY A 121 0.07 -17.34 -5.49
C GLY A 121 0.57 -16.10 -4.74
N THR A 122 -0.22 -15.03 -4.66
CA THR A 122 0.08 -13.91 -3.76
C THR A 122 -0.14 -14.34 -2.31
N SER A 123 0.94 -14.45 -1.55
CA SER A 123 0.92 -14.70 -0.09
C SER A 123 0.36 -13.52 0.70
N SER A 124 -0.15 -13.79 1.91
CA SER A 124 -0.58 -12.72 2.81
C SER A 124 0.59 -11.80 3.20
N TRP A 125 1.82 -12.32 3.23
CA TRP A 125 3.04 -11.52 3.39
C TRP A 125 3.23 -10.51 2.26
N ARG A 126 3.13 -10.95 0.99
CA ARG A 126 3.27 -10.07 -0.18
C ARG A 126 2.18 -9.00 -0.19
N TYR A 127 0.95 -9.40 0.14
CA TYR A 127 -0.17 -8.48 0.30
C TYR A 127 0.09 -7.44 1.38
N PHE A 128 0.50 -7.87 2.57
CA PHE A 128 0.85 -6.98 3.68
C PHE A 128 1.94 -5.98 3.29
N CYS A 129 3.04 -6.47 2.68
CA CYS A 129 4.14 -5.61 2.23
C CYS A 129 3.70 -4.59 1.19
N GLY A 130 2.93 -5.03 0.18
CA GLY A 130 2.40 -4.15 -0.87
C GLY A 130 1.50 -3.06 -0.28
N ARG A 131 0.61 -3.42 0.64
CA ARG A 131 -0.27 -2.48 1.35
C ARG A 131 0.51 -1.50 2.22
N MET A 132 1.53 -1.95 2.95
CA MET A 132 2.39 -1.07 3.76
C MET A 132 3.18 -0.08 2.90
N ALA A 133 3.74 -0.53 1.77
CA ALA A 133 4.46 0.32 0.83
C ALA A 133 3.54 1.39 0.24
N LEU A 134 2.34 0.99 -0.20
CA LEU A 134 1.32 1.89 -0.71
C LEU A 134 0.89 2.92 0.35
N ARG A 135 0.58 2.45 1.57
CA ARG A 135 0.19 3.29 2.71
C ARG A 135 1.24 4.36 3.00
N ARG A 136 2.52 3.95 3.07
CA ARG A 136 3.63 4.89 3.30
C ARG A 136 3.69 5.95 2.20
N ARG A 137 3.68 5.53 0.93
CA ARG A 137 3.76 6.43 -0.23
C ARG A 137 2.60 7.42 -0.23
N LEU A 138 1.37 6.92 -0.13
CA LEU A 138 0.16 7.75 -0.17
C LEU A 138 0.15 8.75 0.99
N ARG A 139 0.47 8.33 2.22
CA ARG A 139 0.54 9.25 3.37
C ARG A 139 1.59 10.34 3.20
N CYS A 140 2.74 10.04 2.59
CA CYS A 140 3.75 11.06 2.28
C CYS A 140 3.23 12.07 1.25
N GLN A 141 2.55 11.59 0.21
CA GLN A 141 1.93 12.45 -0.80
C GLN A 141 0.81 13.32 -0.22
N LEU A 142 -0.08 12.74 0.58
CA LEU A 142 -1.16 13.45 1.28
C LEU A 142 -0.62 14.50 2.25
N SER A 143 0.42 14.16 3.01
CA SER A 143 1.07 15.12 3.90
C SER A 143 1.73 16.27 3.13
N SER A 144 2.25 15.99 1.94
CA SER A 144 2.78 17.04 1.05
C SER A 144 1.66 17.91 0.52
N LEU A 145 0.58 17.30 0.00
CA LEU A 145 -0.61 18.00 -0.48
C LEU A 145 -1.20 18.91 0.60
N ALA A 146 -1.37 18.42 1.83
CA ALA A 146 -1.88 19.20 2.95
C ALA A 146 -1.05 20.46 3.26
N ARG A 147 0.26 20.44 2.99
CA ARG A 147 1.14 21.62 3.14
C ARG A 147 1.01 22.63 2.01
N PHE A 148 0.51 22.21 0.84
CA PHE A 148 0.23 23.09 -0.30
C PHE A 148 -1.19 23.67 -0.29
N LEU A 149 -2.10 23.08 0.50
CA LEU A 149 -3.44 23.64 0.68
C LEU A 149 -3.36 25.01 1.38
N ASP A 150 -4.31 25.88 1.06
CA ASP A 150 -4.48 27.11 1.83
C ASP A 150 -4.81 26.79 3.30
N PRO A 151 -4.51 27.70 4.25
CA PRO A 151 -4.69 27.43 5.67
C PRO A 151 -6.12 27.05 6.06
N LEU A 152 -7.14 27.58 5.39
CA LEU A 152 -8.54 27.25 5.69
C LEU A 152 -8.84 25.81 5.26
N SER A 153 -8.40 25.42 4.07
CA SER A 153 -8.54 24.06 3.54
C SER A 153 -7.78 23.02 4.35
N ALA A 154 -6.55 23.33 4.76
CA ALA A 154 -5.76 22.46 5.63
C ALA A 154 -6.41 22.31 7.02
N ALA A 155 -6.91 23.40 7.60
CA ALA A 155 -7.59 23.38 8.89
C ALA A 155 -9.00 22.74 8.85
N ALA A 156 -9.55 22.51 7.65
CA ALA A 156 -10.83 21.83 7.47
C ALA A 156 -10.68 20.30 7.37
N ILE A 157 -9.46 19.77 7.24
CA ILE A 157 -9.19 18.32 7.24
C ILE A 157 -9.68 17.72 8.56
N GLN A 158 -10.59 16.77 8.45
CA GLN A 158 -11.16 16.10 9.62
C GLN A 158 -10.22 15.02 10.17
N ARG A 159 -10.50 14.58 11.40
CA ARG A 159 -9.75 13.48 12.02
C ARG A 159 -9.85 12.21 11.17
N PRO A 160 -8.82 11.33 11.20
CA PRO A 160 -8.90 10.05 10.53
C PRO A 160 -10.12 9.24 10.96
N ALA A 161 -10.75 8.54 10.03
CA ALA A 161 -11.82 7.61 10.35
C ALA A 161 -11.30 6.39 11.11
N ALA A 162 -12.11 5.92 12.07
CA ALA A 162 -11.88 4.65 12.73
C ALA A 162 -12.10 3.49 11.75
N VAL A 163 -11.44 2.35 11.99
CA VAL A 163 -11.57 1.18 11.09
C VAL A 163 -13.02 0.71 11.03
N GLU A 164 -13.69 0.72 12.17
CA GLU A 164 -15.07 0.28 12.38
C GLU A 164 -16.05 1.11 11.54
N GLN A 165 -15.82 2.42 11.44
CA GLN A 165 -16.62 3.32 10.60
C GLN A 165 -16.43 3.00 9.11
N ILE A 166 -15.18 2.76 8.69
CA ILE A 166 -14.91 2.34 7.31
C ILE A 166 -15.58 1.00 7.01
N ARG A 167 -15.52 0.04 7.94
CA ARG A 167 -16.19 -1.27 7.81
C ARG A 167 -17.72 -1.14 7.77
N GLU A 168 -18.30 -0.17 8.46
CA GLU A 168 -19.73 0.11 8.36
C GLU A 168 -20.11 0.58 6.96
N VAL A 169 -19.32 1.48 6.37
CA VAL A 169 -19.52 1.92 4.98
C VAL A 169 -19.33 0.77 4.00
N GLU A 170 -18.28 -0.04 4.13
CA GLU A 170 -18.08 -1.22 3.27
C GLU A 170 -19.25 -2.22 3.35
N ARG A 171 -19.80 -2.45 4.55
CA ARG A 171 -21.01 -3.28 4.74
C ARG A 171 -22.23 -2.66 4.07
N ALA A 172 -22.42 -1.35 4.18
CA ALA A 172 -23.53 -0.63 3.55
C ALA A 172 -23.43 -0.63 2.01
N LEU A 173 -22.21 -0.52 1.48
CA LEU A 173 -21.91 -0.63 0.05
C LEU A 173 -21.96 -2.08 -0.46
N GLN A 174 -21.92 -3.06 0.45
CA GLN A 174 -21.79 -4.49 0.14
C GLN A 174 -20.56 -4.80 -0.73
N ALA A 175 -19.49 -4.01 -0.56
CA ALA A 175 -18.23 -4.13 -1.28
C ALA A 175 -17.11 -3.47 -0.46
N PRO A 176 -15.89 -4.01 -0.48
CA PRO A 176 -14.75 -3.36 0.15
C PRO A 176 -14.35 -2.10 -0.64
N LEU A 177 -13.82 -1.09 0.06
CA LEU A 177 -13.32 0.11 -0.60
C LEU A 177 -12.01 -0.19 -1.34
N PRO A 178 -11.74 0.48 -2.48
CA PRO A 178 -10.42 0.47 -3.10
C PRO A 178 -9.33 0.86 -2.09
N TRP A 179 -8.17 0.22 -2.15
CA TRP A 179 -7.18 0.30 -1.07
C TRP A 179 -6.72 1.72 -0.76
N GLU A 180 -6.51 2.53 -1.78
CA GLU A 180 -6.05 3.90 -1.60
C GLU A 180 -7.14 4.80 -1.03
N LEU A 181 -8.40 4.53 -1.35
CA LEU A 181 -9.54 5.22 -0.77
C LEU A 181 -9.70 4.84 0.71
N PHE A 182 -9.53 3.56 1.04
CA PHE A 182 -9.45 3.10 2.43
C PHE A 182 -8.33 3.82 3.20
N GLU A 183 -7.12 3.91 2.63
CA GLU A 183 -5.98 4.57 3.26
C GLU A 183 -6.13 6.10 3.34
N LEU A 184 -6.84 6.72 2.37
CA LEU A 184 -7.22 8.13 2.41
C LEU A 184 -8.10 8.42 3.64
N TYR A 185 -9.15 7.62 3.85
CA TYR A 185 -10.04 7.79 5.00
C TYR A 185 -9.38 7.45 6.34
N ARG A 186 -8.39 6.52 6.33
CA ARG A 186 -7.50 6.27 7.47
C ARG A 186 -6.50 7.39 7.74
N TRP A 187 -6.38 8.38 6.85
CA TRP A 187 -5.58 9.58 7.04
C TRP A 187 -6.44 10.80 7.38
N CYS A 188 -7.63 10.96 6.78
CA CYS A 188 -8.62 11.96 7.17
C CYS A 188 -10.06 11.56 6.77
N ASP A 189 -11.06 11.85 7.61
CA ASP A 189 -12.48 11.63 7.27
C ASP A 189 -13.10 12.82 6.52
N GLY A 190 -12.51 13.18 5.38
CA GLY A 190 -13.01 14.29 4.56
C GLY A 190 -12.62 15.68 5.09
N GLN A 191 -13.35 16.69 4.60
CA GLN A 191 -13.22 18.09 5.01
C GLN A 191 -14.55 18.63 5.55
N ALA A 192 -14.52 19.47 6.57
CA ALA A 192 -15.71 20.04 7.19
C ALA A 192 -16.49 20.94 6.19
N ALA A 193 -17.77 20.61 5.96
CA ALA A 193 -18.62 21.30 4.98
C ALA A 193 -19.00 22.75 5.38
N GLU A 194 -19.00 23.05 6.67
CA GLU A 194 -19.43 24.36 7.20
C GLU A 194 -18.51 25.52 6.79
N ARG A 195 -17.28 25.21 6.35
CA ARG A 195 -16.30 26.18 5.89
C ARG A 195 -16.37 26.26 4.37
N GLY A 196 -17.08 27.26 3.85
CA GLY A 196 -17.09 27.54 2.41
C GLY A 196 -15.68 27.84 1.88
N GLY A 197 -15.43 27.52 0.61
CA GLY A 197 -14.13 27.78 -0.04
C GLY A 197 -13.02 26.80 0.32
N VAL A 198 -13.37 25.64 0.92
CA VAL A 198 -12.42 24.58 1.22
C VAL A 198 -12.16 23.71 0.00
N HIS A 199 -10.89 23.40 -0.23
CA HIS A 199 -10.40 22.74 -1.43
C HIS A 199 -9.45 21.58 -1.05
N PHE A 200 -9.48 20.49 -1.82
CA PHE A 200 -8.57 19.35 -1.67
C PHE A 200 -7.87 19.01 -2.99
N LEU A 201 -8.65 18.65 -4.02
CA LEU A 201 -8.13 18.36 -5.37
C LEU A 201 -8.79 19.27 -6.39
N HIS A 202 -8.01 20.12 -7.06
CA HIS A 202 -8.52 21.05 -8.10
C HIS A 202 -9.77 21.82 -7.65
N ALA A 203 -9.73 22.40 -6.45
CA ALA A 203 -10.85 23.09 -5.80
C ALA A 203 -12.03 22.20 -5.33
N ALA A 204 -11.94 20.88 -5.46
CA ALA A 204 -12.99 19.96 -4.98
C ALA A 204 -12.76 19.67 -3.50
N ARG A 205 -13.80 19.81 -2.68
CA ARG A 205 -13.77 19.42 -1.27
C ARG A 205 -13.74 17.90 -1.15
N LEU A 206 -12.98 17.36 -0.20
CA LEU A 206 -13.01 15.92 0.10
C LEU A 206 -14.27 15.57 0.91
N LEU A 207 -15.05 14.60 0.42
CA LEU A 207 -16.23 14.08 1.13
C LEU A 207 -15.80 13.25 2.33
N SER A 208 -16.51 13.37 3.45
CA SER A 208 -16.46 12.41 4.55
C SER A 208 -17.01 11.04 4.11
N LEU A 209 -16.72 10.00 4.89
CA LEU A 209 -17.23 8.64 4.65
C LEU A 209 -18.76 8.58 4.55
N ARG A 210 -19.45 9.36 5.41
CA ARG A 210 -20.92 9.44 5.43
C ARG A 210 -21.46 10.10 4.16
N GLU A 211 -20.83 11.19 3.73
CA GLU A 211 -21.19 11.89 2.50
C GLU A 211 -20.92 11.02 1.26
N LEU A 212 -19.79 10.31 1.22
CA LEU A 212 -19.50 9.35 0.17
C LEU A 212 -20.59 8.29 0.08
N LEU A 213 -20.97 7.69 1.21
CA LEU A 213 -22.01 6.66 1.24
C LEU A 213 -23.35 7.21 0.72
N ALA A 214 -23.77 8.38 1.20
CA ALA A 214 -24.99 9.03 0.74
C ALA A 214 -24.95 9.31 -0.77
N ALA A 215 -23.84 9.84 -1.28
CA ALA A 215 -23.66 10.13 -2.70
C ALA A 215 -23.68 8.86 -3.58
N VAL A 216 -23.09 7.75 -3.12
CA VAL A 216 -23.16 6.46 -3.84
C VAL A 216 -24.60 5.92 -3.84
N GLN A 217 -25.29 5.98 -2.70
CA GLN A 217 -26.66 5.47 -2.55
C GLN A 217 -27.65 6.24 -3.43
N GLU A 218 -27.51 7.56 -3.51
CA GLU A 218 -28.34 8.41 -4.37
C GLU A 218 -28.21 8.04 -5.86
N ARG A 219 -27.01 7.62 -6.29
CA ARG A 219 -26.67 7.44 -7.71
C ARG A 219 -26.85 6.03 -8.23
N HIS A 220 -26.34 5.06 -7.48
CA HIS A 220 -26.25 3.67 -7.92
C HIS A 220 -27.20 2.75 -7.13
N GLY A 221 -27.56 3.15 -5.91
CA GLY A 221 -28.21 2.26 -4.96
C GLY A 221 -27.31 1.08 -4.52
N PRO A 222 -27.73 0.31 -3.49
CA PRO A 222 -26.89 -0.74 -2.91
C PRO A 222 -26.69 -1.95 -3.83
N LEU A 223 -27.71 -2.33 -4.60
CA LEU A 223 -27.67 -3.54 -5.43
C LEU A 223 -26.71 -3.44 -6.62
N GLN A 224 -26.60 -2.26 -7.24
CA GLN A 224 -25.67 -2.06 -8.37
C GLN A 224 -24.21 -2.12 -7.90
N THR A 225 -23.91 -1.57 -6.73
CA THR A 225 -22.56 -1.60 -6.12
C THR A 225 -22.08 -3.04 -5.91
N LYS A 226 -22.92 -3.88 -5.29
CA LYS A 226 -22.63 -5.31 -5.10
C LYS A 226 -22.42 -6.04 -6.43
N ALA A 227 -23.31 -5.79 -7.41
CA ALA A 227 -23.23 -6.44 -8.72
C ALA A 227 -21.92 -6.09 -9.46
N ALA A 228 -21.52 -4.82 -9.44
CA ALA A 228 -20.29 -4.36 -10.07
C ALA A 228 -19.03 -4.96 -9.40
N PHE A 229 -18.99 -5.02 -8.06
CA PHE A 229 -17.88 -5.68 -7.36
C PHE A 229 -17.81 -7.18 -7.68
N ALA A 230 -18.95 -7.88 -7.68
CA ALA A 230 -19.00 -9.28 -8.06
C ALA A 230 -18.59 -9.53 -9.53
N GLN A 231 -18.78 -8.56 -10.42
CA GLN A 231 -18.26 -8.63 -11.80
C GLN A 231 -16.73 -8.45 -11.83
N LEU A 232 -16.16 -7.52 -11.07
CA LEU A 232 -14.71 -7.32 -10.98
C LEU A 232 -13.99 -8.60 -10.52
N VAL A 233 -14.46 -9.21 -9.43
CA VAL A 233 -13.89 -10.46 -8.90
C VAL A 233 -13.94 -11.59 -9.94
N ARG A 234 -15.04 -11.67 -10.71
CA ARG A 234 -15.19 -12.64 -11.80
C ARG A 234 -14.26 -12.37 -12.98
N GLN A 235 -14.13 -11.12 -13.42
CA GLN A 235 -13.28 -10.74 -14.55
C GLN A 235 -11.80 -11.05 -14.29
N GLN A 236 -11.32 -10.78 -13.08
CA GLN A 236 -9.93 -11.09 -12.71
C GLN A 236 -9.70 -12.59 -12.61
N SER A 237 -10.68 -13.35 -12.13
CA SER A 237 -10.63 -14.82 -12.14
C SER A 237 -10.59 -15.37 -13.57
N SER A 238 -11.34 -14.79 -14.51
CA SER A 238 -11.39 -15.26 -15.91
C SER A 238 -10.18 -14.87 -16.75
N ALA A 239 -9.59 -13.70 -16.52
CA ALA A 239 -8.44 -13.21 -17.30
C ALA A 239 -7.20 -14.12 -17.16
N HIS A 240 -7.14 -14.94 -16.11
CA HIS A 240 -6.00 -15.82 -15.82
C HIS A 240 -6.26 -17.30 -16.16
N GLY A 241 -7.51 -17.70 -16.42
CA GLY A 241 -7.89 -19.08 -16.77
C GLY A 241 -7.89 -19.39 -18.27
N GLY A 242 -7.68 -18.38 -19.11
CA GLY A 242 -7.79 -18.46 -20.58
C GLY A 242 -6.44 -18.45 -21.31
N SER A 243 -5.49 -19.30 -20.91
CA SER A 243 -4.35 -19.65 -21.77
C SER A 243 -4.59 -21.02 -22.41
N SER A 244 -5.73 -21.16 -23.08
CA SER A 244 -6.04 -22.34 -23.90
C SER A 244 -5.62 -22.06 -25.34
N SER A 245 -4.39 -22.48 -25.66
CA SER A 245 -3.95 -22.98 -26.96
C SER A 245 -4.58 -22.30 -28.19
N ALA A 246 -4.06 -21.13 -28.57
CA ALA A 246 -4.17 -20.70 -29.95
C ALA A 246 -3.34 -21.68 -30.80
N ALA A 247 -4.05 -22.61 -31.45
CA ALA A 247 -3.49 -23.55 -32.39
C ALA A 247 -2.56 -22.84 -33.37
N LEU A 248 -1.36 -23.39 -33.50
CA LEU A 248 -0.43 -23.15 -34.59
C LEU A 248 -1.19 -23.17 -35.92
N GLN A 249 -1.43 -22.00 -36.51
CA GLN A 249 -1.65 -21.91 -37.95
C GLN A 249 -0.28 -21.78 -38.63
N PRO A 250 0.12 -22.76 -39.45
CA PRO A 250 1.33 -22.65 -40.24
C PRO A 250 1.03 -21.88 -41.52
N GLY A 251 1.78 -20.79 -41.73
CA GLY A 251 2.15 -20.28 -43.05
C GLY A 251 1.14 -19.38 -43.76
N SER A 252 1.58 -18.17 -44.11
CA SER A 252 1.85 -17.86 -45.52
C SER A 252 2.40 -16.43 -45.69
N SER A 253 3.21 -16.29 -46.74
CA SER A 253 3.62 -15.07 -47.46
C SER A 253 4.56 -14.07 -46.79
N ARG A 254 5.84 -14.26 -47.14
CA ARG A 254 6.86 -13.24 -47.36
C ARG A 254 6.34 -12.07 -48.19
N GLN A 255 6.62 -10.84 -47.75
CA GLN A 255 6.85 -9.73 -48.68
C GLN A 255 7.98 -8.86 -48.14
N ALA A 256 9.11 -8.94 -48.82
CA ALA A 256 10.26 -8.08 -48.64
C ALA A 256 10.04 -6.82 -49.47
N GLY A 257 10.33 -5.65 -48.90
CA GLY A 257 10.32 -4.40 -49.65
C GLY A 257 10.85 -3.23 -48.83
N GLY A 258 11.99 -2.68 -49.26
CA GLY A 258 12.27 -1.25 -49.20
C GLY A 258 12.91 -0.71 -47.93
N TRP A 259 14.24 -0.74 -47.88
CA TRP A 259 15.04 0.24 -47.15
C TRP A 259 15.43 1.35 -48.13
N ALA A 260 15.13 2.62 -47.82
CA ALA A 260 15.97 3.80 -48.03
C ALA A 260 15.17 5.11 -47.91
N GLY A 261 15.78 6.10 -47.23
CA GLY A 261 15.40 7.52 -47.21
C GLY A 261 14.38 7.89 -46.13
N GLU A 262 14.49 9.00 -45.41
CA GLU A 262 15.52 10.03 -45.23
C GLU A 262 15.05 10.86 -44.04
N ASP A 263 15.93 11.73 -43.56
CA ASP A 263 15.77 12.67 -42.46
C ASP A 263 14.39 13.33 -42.32
N ASP A 264 13.85 13.37 -41.10
CA ASP A 264 13.31 14.61 -40.53
C ASP A 264 12.97 14.45 -39.04
N ALA A 265 13.57 15.31 -38.22
CA ALA A 265 13.23 15.48 -36.82
C ALA A 265 11.87 16.19 -36.70
N PRO A 266 11.09 15.88 -35.64
CA PRO A 266 10.43 17.01 -34.98
C PRO A 266 10.32 16.91 -33.46
N GLY A 267 10.53 18.06 -32.83
CA GLY A 267 9.62 18.63 -31.84
C GLY A 267 9.30 17.77 -30.61
N CYS A 268 10.04 18.04 -29.52
CA CYS A 268 9.64 17.66 -28.18
C CYS A 268 8.38 18.45 -27.77
N SER A 269 7.21 17.96 -28.19
CA SER A 269 5.89 18.42 -27.72
C SER A 269 5.47 17.55 -26.55
N CYS A 270 5.74 18.00 -25.34
CA CYS A 270 5.29 17.37 -24.10
C CYS A 270 3.78 17.61 -23.91
N SER A 271 2.95 17.02 -24.76
CA SER A 271 1.51 16.90 -24.50
C SER A 271 1.32 15.80 -23.45
N PRO A 272 0.53 16.02 -22.39
CA PRO A 272 0.22 14.96 -21.44
C PRO A 272 -0.62 13.92 -22.19
N HIS A 273 0.00 12.80 -22.55
CA HIS A 273 -0.71 11.64 -23.09
C HIS A 273 -1.75 11.20 -22.06
N ALA A 274 -3.02 11.58 -22.31
CA ALA A 274 -4.15 10.87 -21.75
C ALA A 274 -4.01 9.39 -22.16
N PRO A 275 -4.25 8.42 -21.25
CA PRO A 275 -4.07 7.01 -21.55
C PRO A 275 -4.94 6.63 -22.77
N GLN A 276 -4.28 6.34 -23.90
CA GLN A 276 -4.91 5.97 -25.17
C GLN A 276 -5.35 4.51 -25.12
N GLY A 277 -6.48 4.30 -24.48
CA GLY A 277 -7.36 3.15 -24.65
C GLY A 277 -8.70 3.63 -24.14
N ALA A 278 -9.74 3.58 -24.98
CA ALA A 278 -11.09 3.96 -24.57
C ALA A 278 -11.57 2.95 -23.52
N ALA A 279 -11.11 3.13 -22.27
CA ALA A 279 -11.53 2.33 -21.16
C ALA A 279 -13.03 2.53 -21.00
N ALA A 280 -13.80 1.45 -21.11
CA ALA A 280 -15.22 1.47 -20.90
C ALA A 280 -15.51 2.11 -19.53
N VAL A 281 -16.50 3.00 -19.50
CA VAL A 281 -16.91 3.67 -18.26
C VAL A 281 -17.35 2.59 -17.26
N PRO A 282 -16.81 2.57 -16.04
CA PRO A 282 -17.16 1.58 -15.03
C PRO A 282 -18.62 1.75 -14.61
N GLN A 283 -19.29 0.64 -14.29
CA GLN A 283 -20.70 0.65 -13.88
C GLN A 283 -20.92 1.39 -12.55
N VAL A 284 -19.93 1.38 -11.66
CA VAL A 284 -20.03 1.96 -10.32
C VAL A 284 -18.84 2.85 -10.06
N LEU A 285 -19.15 4.06 -9.61
CA LEU A 285 -18.19 5.09 -9.27
C LEU A 285 -18.44 5.54 -7.82
N LEU A 286 -17.36 5.62 -7.06
CA LEU A 286 -17.33 6.05 -5.67
C LEU A 286 -16.88 7.52 -5.64
N PRO A 287 -17.81 8.50 -5.62
CA PRO A 287 -17.45 9.90 -5.47
C PRO A 287 -16.77 10.11 -4.12
N PHE A 288 -15.57 10.67 -4.16
CA PHE A 288 -14.81 11.01 -2.94
C PHE A 288 -14.59 12.51 -2.81
N THR A 289 -14.96 13.29 -3.82
CA THR A 289 -14.99 14.75 -3.73
C THR A 289 -16.40 15.29 -3.97
N GLU A 290 -16.67 16.46 -3.42
CA GLU A 290 -17.88 17.23 -3.68
C GLU A 290 -17.94 17.70 -5.13
N GLU A 291 -19.15 18.07 -5.55
CA GLU A 291 -19.44 18.67 -6.84
C GLU A 291 -18.76 20.04 -6.99
N LEU A 292 -17.79 20.08 -7.90
CA LEU A 292 -17.16 21.28 -8.43
C LEU A 292 -18.14 22.11 -9.25
N ARG A 293 -17.78 23.38 -9.47
CA ARG A 293 -18.42 24.24 -10.48
C ARG A 293 -18.50 23.52 -11.83
N GLY A 294 -19.69 23.54 -12.44
CA GLY A 294 -19.96 22.84 -13.70
C GLY A 294 -20.32 21.37 -13.52
N ARG A 295 -20.79 20.97 -12.34
CA ARG A 295 -21.27 19.62 -12.03
C ARG A 295 -20.23 18.53 -12.23
N LYS A 296 -18.98 18.82 -11.84
CA LYS A 296 -17.87 17.87 -11.96
C LYS A 296 -17.49 17.31 -10.61
N TRP A 297 -17.08 16.06 -10.51
CA TRP A 297 -16.49 15.53 -9.28
C TRP A 297 -15.57 14.37 -9.60
N TYR A 298 -14.62 14.11 -8.70
CA TYR A 298 -13.72 12.97 -8.80
C TYR A 298 -14.35 11.74 -8.16
N CYS A 299 -14.24 10.63 -8.86
CA CYS A 299 -14.66 9.31 -8.42
C CYS A 299 -13.50 8.32 -8.49
N LEU A 300 -13.53 7.28 -7.66
CA LEU A 300 -12.79 6.04 -7.92
C LEU A 300 -13.74 4.98 -8.44
N ASP A 301 -13.27 4.13 -9.34
CA ASP A 301 -13.96 2.86 -9.59
C ASP A 301 -13.55 1.77 -8.59
N THR A 302 -14.17 0.61 -8.71
CA THR A 302 -13.86 -0.54 -7.84
C THR A 302 -12.45 -1.10 -8.05
N SER A 303 -11.76 -0.76 -9.15
CA SER A 303 -10.35 -1.14 -9.37
C SER A 303 -9.35 -0.14 -8.77
N GLY A 304 -9.83 1.02 -8.34
CA GLY A 304 -9.02 2.10 -7.79
C GLY A 304 -8.63 3.18 -8.80
N ARG A 305 -9.09 3.10 -10.06
CA ARG A 305 -8.80 4.14 -11.06
C ARG A 305 -9.62 5.39 -10.78
N VAL A 306 -9.01 6.56 -10.97
CA VAL A 306 -9.63 7.87 -10.74
C VAL A 306 -10.28 8.37 -12.02
N TRP A 307 -11.54 8.78 -11.91
CA TRP A 307 -12.37 9.33 -12.97
C TRP A 307 -12.85 10.73 -12.63
N LEU A 308 -12.99 11.59 -13.64
CA LEU A 308 -13.67 12.86 -13.54
C LEU A 308 -14.99 12.75 -14.29
N THR A 309 -16.08 12.83 -13.56
CA THR A 309 -17.45 12.77 -14.10
C THR A 309 -18.04 14.17 -14.15
N SER A 310 -18.78 14.47 -15.21
CA SER A 310 -19.37 15.78 -15.51
C SER A 310 -20.67 15.59 -16.29
N GLY A 311 -21.81 15.47 -15.63
CA GLY A 311 -23.12 15.27 -16.27
C GLY A 311 -23.14 14.06 -17.21
N PHE A 312 -22.89 14.28 -18.51
CA PHE A 312 -22.88 13.26 -19.56
C PHE A 312 -21.50 12.66 -19.86
N ASN A 313 -20.42 13.22 -19.30
CA ASN A 313 -19.06 12.82 -19.62
C ASN A 313 -18.36 12.19 -18.41
N THR A 314 -17.71 11.06 -18.63
CA THR A 314 -16.87 10.39 -17.62
C THR A 314 -15.51 10.11 -18.23
N LEU A 315 -14.48 10.75 -17.71
CA LEU A 315 -13.13 10.69 -18.27
C LEU A 315 -12.15 10.05 -17.29
N PRO A 316 -11.30 9.11 -17.72
CA PRO A 316 -10.26 8.56 -16.87
C PRO A 316 -9.20 9.63 -16.63
N VAL A 317 -8.90 9.91 -15.36
CA VAL A 317 -7.91 10.92 -14.98
C VAL A 317 -6.59 10.25 -14.68
N ALA A 318 -6.56 9.26 -13.79
CA ALA A 318 -5.32 8.60 -13.36
C ALA A 318 -5.59 7.14 -13.02
N ASP A 319 -4.58 6.28 -13.18
CA ASP A 319 -4.72 4.85 -12.89
C ASP A 319 -4.99 4.53 -11.43
N ASN A 320 -4.65 5.45 -10.52
CA ASN A 320 -4.82 5.29 -9.09
C ASN A 320 -4.79 6.65 -8.37
N LEU A 321 -5.20 6.68 -7.10
CA LEU A 321 -5.27 7.92 -6.32
C LEU A 321 -3.88 8.53 -6.10
N SER A 322 -2.87 7.68 -5.88
CA SER A 322 -1.48 8.11 -5.69
C SER A 322 -0.96 8.92 -6.90
N ALA A 323 -1.29 8.47 -8.11
CA ALA A 323 -0.93 9.14 -9.37
C ALA A 323 -1.74 10.42 -9.59
N CYS A 324 -3.02 10.43 -9.19
CA CYS A 324 -3.85 11.65 -9.23
C CYS A 324 -3.28 12.75 -8.33
N ILE A 325 -2.94 12.42 -7.08
CA ILE A 325 -2.35 13.39 -6.13
C ILE A 325 -0.98 13.86 -6.64
N LEU A 326 -0.16 12.96 -7.16
CA LEU A 326 1.16 13.34 -7.69
C LEU A 326 1.04 14.38 -8.82
N ARG A 327 0.08 14.21 -9.73
CA ARG A 327 -0.18 15.18 -10.81
C ARG A 327 -0.66 16.55 -10.32
N VAL A 328 -1.22 16.65 -9.12
CA VAL A 328 -1.59 17.94 -8.51
C VAL A 328 -0.37 18.61 -7.88
N LEU A 329 0.59 17.82 -7.41
CA LEU A 329 1.80 18.30 -6.75
C LEU A 329 2.92 18.74 -7.71
N THR A 330 2.85 18.33 -8.98
CA THR A 330 3.86 18.59 -10.02
C THR A 330 3.31 19.50 -11.10
#